data_AF-A0A9D4XW71-F1
#
_entry.id   AF-A0A9D4XW71-F1
#
_cell.length_a   1.000
_cell.length_b   1.000
_cell.length_c   1.000
_cell.angle_alpha   90.00
_cell.angle_beta   90.00
_cell.angle_gamma   90.00
#
_symmetry.space_group_name_H-M   'P 1'
#
loop_
_entity.id
_entity.type
_entity.pdbx_description
1 polymer ?
#
loop_
_entity_poly.entity_id
_entity_poly.type
_entity_poly.pdbx_seq_one_letter_code
_entity_poly.pdbx_strand_id
1 'polypeptide(L)'
;MRSYYCTLQLLNMLGWLKPYAAFCFLRDFFETSERSQWGRFANYSEDKLEKLVSKESLHYEIICFHYYVQYHLHLQLSEASEYARKKGVILKGDLPIGVDRNSVDTWVYPNLFRMNTSTGAPPDYFDKNGQNWGFPTYNWEEMSKDNYGWWRARLTQMGKYFTAYRIDHILGFFRIWELPDHSVTGLVGKFRPSIPLSQEELEREGIWDFNRLSRPYIRQEILQEKFGSAWTFVATTFLNEYDKNCYEFKEDSSTEKKIVSKLKTSAESSLLLESEDKIRRSLFDLLQNIVLIRDPENPKDFYPRFNLEDTSSFQALEDHSKNVLKRLYYDYYFQRQENLWRQNALKTLPALLNSSEMLACGEDLGLIPSCVHPVMQELGLVGLRIQRMPNESDLEFGIPSKYSYMTVCAPSCHDCSTLRAWWEEDEERRHRFFKNVMESDELPPDQCVPEVAHYIIRQHIESPSMWAIFPLQDLLALKEEYTARPATEETINDPTNPKHYWRYRTHVTLESLNKDNELQTIIKDLVRWGGRSIPPEESQVEDAVSEKQQSVATGVKIHNPSESNGVSLKDPLAIL
;
A
#
# COMPACT_ATOMS: atom_id res chain seq x y z
N MET A 1 -27.54 -30.30 -21.60
CA MET A 1 -26.19 -30.36 -20.99
C MET A 1 -25.61 -29.00 -20.60
N ARG A 2 -25.70 -27.91 -21.40
CA ARG A 2 -25.21 -26.56 -21.01
C ARG A 2 -25.92 -25.91 -19.80
N SER A 3 -27.20 -26.24 -19.56
CA SER A 3 -27.98 -25.72 -18.42
C SER A 3 -27.61 -26.36 -17.07
N TYR A 4 -27.23 -27.65 -17.05
CA TYR A 4 -26.88 -28.38 -15.81
C TYR A 4 -25.47 -28.07 -15.28
N TYR A 5 -24.51 -27.76 -16.17
CA TYR A 5 -23.18 -27.28 -15.75
C TYR A 5 -23.24 -25.87 -15.17
N CYS A 6 -24.18 -25.04 -15.64
CA CYS A 6 -24.40 -23.69 -15.14
C CYS A 6 -24.80 -23.69 -13.65
N THR A 7 -25.66 -24.64 -13.24
CA THR A 7 -26.14 -24.75 -11.86
C THR A 7 -25.04 -25.21 -10.89
N LEU A 8 -24.17 -26.16 -11.29
CA LEU A 8 -23.14 -26.75 -10.41
C LEU A 8 -21.95 -25.83 -10.14
N GLN A 9 -21.53 -25.00 -11.09
CA GLN A 9 -20.47 -24.00 -10.86
C GLN A 9 -20.98 -22.76 -10.10
N LEU A 10 -22.23 -22.36 -10.31
CA LEU A 10 -22.88 -21.33 -9.48
C LEU A 10 -23.11 -21.81 -8.04
N LEU A 11 -23.43 -23.10 -7.82
CA LEU A 11 -23.62 -23.70 -6.50
C LEU A 11 -22.38 -23.56 -5.58
N ASN A 12 -21.17 -23.64 -6.13
CA ASN A 12 -19.91 -23.41 -5.38
C ASN A 12 -19.59 -21.93 -5.12
N MET A 13 -20.39 -20.99 -5.64
CA MET A 13 -20.23 -19.53 -5.48
C MET A 13 -21.36 -18.89 -4.66
N LEU A 14 -22.35 -19.68 -4.22
CA LEU A 14 -23.60 -19.16 -3.64
C LEU A 14 -23.41 -18.33 -2.37
N GLY A 15 -22.37 -18.60 -1.57
CA GLY A 15 -22.18 -17.96 -0.27
C GLY A 15 -22.00 -16.44 -0.36
N TRP A 16 -21.20 -15.95 -1.33
CA TRP A 16 -20.94 -14.51 -1.47
C TRP A 16 -21.75 -13.86 -2.61
N LEU A 17 -22.11 -14.63 -3.64
CA LEU A 17 -22.70 -14.08 -4.86
C LEU A 17 -24.12 -13.52 -4.64
N LYS A 18 -24.96 -14.19 -3.85
CA LYS A 18 -26.30 -13.72 -3.50
C LYS A 18 -26.23 -12.36 -2.76
N PRO A 19 -25.48 -12.23 -1.64
CA PRO A 19 -25.29 -10.93 -1.01
C PRO A 19 -24.71 -9.87 -1.94
N TYR A 20 -23.74 -10.21 -2.78
CA TYR A 20 -23.12 -9.26 -3.72
C TYR A 20 -24.14 -8.68 -4.72
N ALA A 21 -24.96 -9.53 -5.33
CA ALA A 21 -25.97 -9.08 -6.30
C ALA A 21 -27.05 -8.22 -5.64
N ALA A 22 -27.51 -8.61 -4.44
CA ALA A 22 -28.43 -7.81 -3.65
C ALA A 22 -27.82 -6.46 -3.24
N PHE A 23 -26.56 -6.45 -2.83
CA PHE A 23 -25.82 -5.23 -2.48
C PHE A 23 -25.73 -4.28 -3.67
N CYS A 24 -25.34 -4.76 -4.85
CA CYS A 24 -25.27 -3.94 -6.06
C CYS A 24 -26.63 -3.35 -6.42
N PHE A 25 -27.69 -4.17 -6.37
CA PHE A 25 -29.05 -3.70 -6.59
C PHE A 25 -29.46 -2.62 -5.58
N LEU A 26 -29.22 -2.83 -4.28
CA LEU A 26 -29.56 -1.85 -3.25
C LEU A 26 -28.77 -0.55 -3.41
N ARG A 27 -27.47 -0.63 -3.70
CA ARG A 27 -26.63 0.54 -3.99
C ARG A 27 -27.21 1.36 -5.14
N ASP A 28 -27.57 0.69 -6.24
CA ASP A 28 -28.07 1.36 -7.44
C ASP A 28 -29.49 1.88 -7.25
N PHE A 29 -30.35 1.15 -6.52
CA PHE A 29 -31.73 1.55 -6.21
C PHE A 29 -31.81 2.77 -5.28
N PHE A 30 -30.92 2.85 -4.28
CA PHE A 30 -30.84 3.99 -3.36
C PHE A 30 -29.85 5.07 -3.80
N GLU A 31 -29.16 4.88 -4.94
CA GLU A 31 -28.12 5.77 -5.47
C GLU A 31 -26.98 6.07 -4.48
N THR A 32 -26.72 5.16 -3.53
CA THR A 32 -25.69 5.31 -2.50
C THR A 32 -25.26 3.95 -1.96
N SER A 33 -23.97 3.79 -1.65
CA SER A 33 -23.47 2.62 -0.93
C SER A 33 -23.60 2.75 0.60
N GLU A 34 -23.94 3.94 1.10
CA GLU A 34 -24.13 4.21 2.54
C GLU A 34 -25.35 3.45 3.07
N ARG A 35 -25.12 2.26 3.63
CA ARG A 35 -26.20 1.34 4.03
C ARG A 35 -27.19 1.92 5.03
N SER A 36 -26.80 2.91 5.85
CA SER A 36 -27.72 3.59 6.76
C SER A 36 -28.91 4.25 6.04
N GLN A 37 -28.77 4.53 4.74
CA GLN A 37 -29.78 5.15 3.89
C GLN A 37 -30.71 4.13 3.21
N TRP A 38 -30.47 2.81 3.36
CA TRP A 38 -31.26 1.75 2.71
C TRP A 38 -32.53 1.34 3.49
N GLY A 39 -32.92 2.12 4.49
CA GLY A 39 -34.08 1.86 5.33
C GLY A 39 -34.06 0.47 5.96
N ARG A 40 -35.05 -0.38 5.63
CA ARG A 40 -35.17 -1.73 6.21
C ARG A 40 -34.01 -2.68 5.87
N PHE A 41 -33.21 -2.36 4.85
CA PHE A 41 -32.04 -3.14 4.42
C PHE A 41 -30.72 -2.61 4.98
N ALA A 42 -30.76 -1.56 5.83
CA ALA A 42 -29.55 -0.99 6.44
C ALA A 42 -28.73 -2.01 7.24
N ASN A 43 -29.41 -2.95 7.90
CA ASN A 43 -28.78 -4.09 8.56
C ASN A 43 -29.08 -5.36 7.77
N TYR A 44 -28.03 -6.17 7.56
CA TYR A 44 -28.14 -7.45 6.89
C TYR A 44 -29.06 -8.42 7.63
N SER A 45 -29.79 -9.23 6.87
CA SER A 45 -30.64 -10.30 7.37
C SER A 45 -30.81 -11.35 6.29
N GLU A 46 -30.49 -12.60 6.61
CA GLU A 46 -30.61 -13.74 5.69
C GLU A 46 -32.04 -13.88 5.14
N ASP A 47 -33.07 -13.76 5.99
CA ASP A 47 -34.49 -13.83 5.57
C ASP A 47 -34.87 -12.72 4.58
N LYS A 48 -34.39 -11.49 4.81
CA LYS A 48 -34.63 -10.38 3.89
C LYS A 48 -33.89 -10.57 2.58
N LEU A 49 -32.66 -11.08 2.63
CA LEU A 49 -31.87 -11.39 1.45
C LEU A 49 -32.60 -12.42 0.59
N GLU A 50 -32.98 -13.57 1.16
CA GLU A 50 -33.63 -14.66 0.42
C GLU A 50 -34.96 -14.22 -0.19
N LYS A 51 -35.74 -13.37 0.50
CA LYS A 51 -36.96 -12.76 -0.07
C LYS A 51 -36.64 -11.79 -1.22
N LEU A 52 -35.58 -11.01 -1.11
CA LEU A 52 -35.21 -10.01 -2.11
C LEU A 52 -34.72 -10.68 -3.40
N VAL A 53 -33.92 -11.74 -3.29
CA VAL A 53 -33.33 -12.48 -4.43
C VAL A 53 -34.19 -13.65 -4.91
N SER A 54 -35.37 -13.85 -4.32
CA SER A 54 -36.32 -14.89 -4.74
C SER A 54 -36.88 -14.58 -6.13
N LYS A 55 -37.23 -15.63 -6.88
CA LYS A 55 -37.79 -15.52 -8.25
C LYS A 55 -39.14 -14.78 -8.28
N GLU A 56 -39.83 -14.79 -7.15
CA GLU A 56 -41.12 -14.15 -6.94
C GLU A 56 -40.98 -12.66 -6.60
N SER A 57 -39.75 -12.17 -6.35
CA SER A 57 -39.45 -10.77 -6.10
C SER A 57 -39.63 -9.92 -7.37
N LEU A 58 -40.26 -8.75 -7.21
CA LEU A 58 -40.46 -7.78 -8.29
C LEU A 58 -39.14 -7.36 -8.98
N HIS A 59 -38.03 -7.39 -8.24
CA HIS A 59 -36.72 -6.93 -8.71
C HIS A 59 -35.78 -8.07 -9.13
N TYR A 60 -36.28 -9.31 -9.20
CA TYR A 60 -35.45 -10.50 -9.46
C TYR A 60 -34.62 -10.38 -10.73
N GLU A 61 -35.20 -9.91 -11.84
CA GLU A 61 -34.49 -9.79 -13.12
C GLU A 61 -33.32 -8.79 -13.06
N ILE A 62 -33.49 -7.68 -12.33
CA ILE A 62 -32.43 -6.67 -12.13
C ILE A 62 -31.29 -7.27 -11.30
N ILE A 63 -31.61 -8.04 -10.25
CA ILE A 63 -30.62 -8.73 -9.43
C ILE A 63 -29.88 -9.81 -10.25
N CYS A 64 -30.61 -10.55 -11.11
CA CYS A 64 -30.03 -11.56 -11.99
C CYS A 64 -29.00 -11.00 -12.97
N PHE A 65 -29.10 -9.72 -13.35
CA PHE A 65 -28.08 -9.07 -14.16
C PHE A 65 -26.69 -9.12 -13.48
N HIS A 66 -26.62 -8.92 -12.16
CA HIS A 66 -25.35 -9.01 -11.45
C HIS A 66 -24.80 -10.44 -11.38
N TYR A 67 -25.67 -11.46 -11.30
CA TYR A 67 -25.25 -12.86 -11.46
C TYR A 67 -24.68 -13.13 -12.85
N TYR A 68 -25.34 -12.60 -13.89
CA TYR A 68 -24.89 -12.71 -15.27
C TYR A 68 -23.51 -12.09 -15.47
N VAL A 69 -23.29 -10.87 -14.95
CA VAL A 69 -21.99 -10.19 -15.00
C VAL A 69 -20.92 -11.02 -14.30
N GLN A 70 -21.15 -11.47 -13.07
CA GLN A 70 -20.17 -12.26 -12.32
C GLN A 70 -19.87 -13.63 -12.97
N TYR A 71 -20.89 -14.25 -13.57
CA TYR A 71 -20.71 -15.48 -14.36
C TYR A 71 -19.79 -15.25 -15.56
N HIS A 72 -20.03 -14.19 -16.34
CA HIS A 72 -19.18 -13.89 -17.50
C HIS A 72 -17.76 -13.46 -17.11
N LEU A 73 -17.60 -12.70 -16.02
CA LEU A 73 -16.28 -12.37 -15.47
C LEU A 73 -15.52 -13.64 -15.06
N HIS A 74 -16.19 -14.57 -14.39
CA HIS A 74 -15.59 -15.87 -14.03
C HIS A 74 -15.13 -16.64 -15.28
N LEU A 75 -15.98 -16.75 -16.31
CA LEU A 75 -15.62 -17.45 -17.54
C LEU A 75 -14.42 -16.82 -18.24
N GLN A 76 -14.46 -15.49 -18.46
CA GLN A 76 -13.42 -14.77 -19.17
C GLN A 76 -12.08 -14.81 -18.43
N LEU A 77 -12.09 -14.61 -17.10
CA LEU A 77 -10.87 -14.65 -16.30
C LEU A 77 -10.30 -16.07 -16.19
N SER A 78 -11.17 -17.09 -16.12
CA SER A 78 -10.73 -18.49 -16.13
C SER A 78 -10.08 -18.86 -17.45
N GLU A 79 -10.70 -18.49 -18.58
CA GLU A 79 -10.13 -18.72 -19.92
C GLU A 79 -8.77 -18.04 -20.08
N ALA A 80 -8.64 -16.78 -19.68
CA ALA A 80 -7.37 -16.04 -19.72
C ALA A 80 -6.28 -16.68 -18.82
N SER A 81 -6.66 -17.08 -17.60
CA SER A 81 -5.76 -17.75 -16.66
C SER A 81 -5.28 -19.10 -17.17
N GLU A 82 -6.19 -19.93 -17.70
CA GLU A 82 -5.84 -21.21 -18.31
C GLU A 82 -4.95 -21.04 -19.55
N TYR A 83 -5.21 -20.03 -20.38
CA TYR A 83 -4.38 -19.71 -21.53
C TYR A 83 -2.96 -19.30 -21.09
N ALA A 84 -2.83 -18.42 -20.10
CA ALA A 84 -1.54 -18.00 -19.55
C ALA A 84 -0.74 -19.21 -19.05
N ARG A 85 -1.36 -20.08 -18.25
CA ARG A 85 -0.73 -21.30 -17.73
C ARG A 85 -0.27 -22.24 -18.86
N LYS A 86 -1.08 -22.42 -19.91
CA LYS A 86 -0.70 -23.20 -21.11
C LYS A 86 0.51 -22.63 -21.86
N LYS A 87 0.80 -21.33 -21.67
CA LYS A 87 1.96 -20.63 -22.23
C LYS A 87 3.14 -20.54 -21.27
N GLY A 88 3.08 -21.18 -20.10
CA GLY A 88 4.10 -21.05 -19.06
C GLY A 88 4.14 -19.67 -18.39
N VAL A 89 3.08 -18.88 -18.53
CA VAL A 89 2.93 -17.56 -17.90
C VAL A 89 2.06 -17.70 -16.65
N ILE A 90 2.55 -17.22 -15.52
CA ILE A 90 1.79 -17.17 -14.28
C ILE A 90 1.06 -15.83 -14.16
N LEU A 91 -0.16 -15.84 -13.60
CA LEU A 91 -0.86 -14.63 -13.21
C LEU A 91 -0.66 -14.40 -11.71
N LYS A 92 -0.16 -13.22 -11.37
CA LYS A 92 0.02 -12.75 -10.00
C LYS A 92 -1.09 -11.76 -9.66
N GLY A 93 -1.94 -12.12 -8.70
CA GLY A 93 -2.99 -11.24 -8.18
C GLY A 93 -2.45 -10.19 -7.21
N ASP A 94 -3.32 -9.26 -6.81
CA ASP A 94 -3.06 -8.29 -5.75
C ASP A 94 -4.26 -8.27 -4.79
N LEU A 95 -3.97 -8.29 -3.49
CA LEU A 95 -4.93 -8.43 -2.42
C LEU A 95 -4.82 -7.22 -1.49
N PRO A 96 -5.71 -6.22 -1.64
CA PRO A 96 -5.75 -5.07 -0.75
C PRO A 96 -5.94 -5.51 0.70
N ILE A 97 -5.21 -4.85 1.62
CA ILE A 97 -5.26 -5.16 3.06
C ILE A 97 -6.63 -4.91 3.67
N GLY A 98 -7.46 -4.04 3.09
CA GLY A 98 -8.76 -3.67 3.63
C GLY A 98 -9.91 -3.79 2.65
N VAL A 99 -11.13 -3.52 3.15
CA VAL A 99 -12.36 -3.45 2.35
C VAL A 99 -13.11 -2.19 2.72
N ASP A 100 -13.78 -1.57 1.74
CA ASP A 100 -14.52 -0.32 1.96
C ASP A 100 -15.59 -0.46 3.06
N ARG A 101 -15.82 0.62 3.82
CA ARG A 101 -16.81 0.71 4.91
C ARG A 101 -18.25 0.41 4.46
N ASN A 102 -18.51 0.69 3.19
CA ASN A 102 -19.77 0.57 2.49
C ASN A 102 -19.62 -0.45 1.37
N SER A 103 -19.14 -1.64 1.74
CA SER A 103 -18.98 -2.81 0.87
C SER A 103 -19.96 -3.91 1.26
N VAL A 104 -20.11 -4.91 0.37
CA VAL A 104 -20.88 -6.12 0.69
C VAL A 104 -20.33 -6.84 1.92
N ASP A 105 -19.00 -6.89 2.09
CA ASP A 105 -18.37 -7.57 3.22
C ASP A 105 -18.74 -6.93 4.56
N THR A 106 -18.67 -5.60 4.64
CA THR A 106 -19.01 -4.85 5.85
C THR A 106 -20.52 -4.74 6.10
N TRP A 107 -21.34 -4.92 5.06
CA TRP A 107 -22.79 -5.04 5.21
C TRP A 107 -23.19 -6.40 5.78
N VAL A 108 -22.64 -7.49 5.25
CA VAL A 108 -22.98 -8.87 5.64
C VAL A 108 -22.32 -9.26 6.96
N TYR A 109 -21.06 -8.88 7.17
CA TYR A 109 -20.25 -9.30 8.31
C TYR A 109 -19.70 -8.12 9.13
N PRO A 110 -20.54 -7.16 9.58
CA PRO A 110 -20.07 -5.95 10.26
C PRO A 110 -19.30 -6.24 11.55
N ASN A 111 -19.54 -7.38 12.20
CA ASN A 111 -18.84 -7.80 13.43
C ASN A 111 -17.37 -8.17 13.20
N LEU A 112 -16.98 -8.52 11.98
CA LEU A 112 -15.59 -8.82 11.61
C LEU A 112 -14.73 -7.56 11.46
N PHE A 113 -15.33 -6.37 11.55
CA PHE A 113 -14.68 -5.08 11.34
C PHE A 113 -14.95 -4.13 12.50
N ARG A 114 -13.99 -3.27 12.84
CA ARG A 114 -14.15 -2.21 13.83
C ARG A 114 -14.72 -0.97 13.15
N MET A 115 -16.04 -0.95 12.97
CA MET A 115 -16.75 0.09 12.21
C MET A 115 -16.64 1.52 12.80
N ASN A 116 -16.14 1.71 14.00
CA ASN A 116 -15.87 3.02 14.62
C ASN A 116 -14.43 3.51 14.41
N THR A 117 -13.67 2.85 13.54
CA THR A 117 -12.27 3.17 13.26
C THR A 117 -12.03 3.32 11.77
N SER A 118 -10.87 3.85 11.41
CA SER A 118 -10.35 3.90 10.05
C SER A 118 -8.91 3.40 10.03
N THR A 119 -8.49 2.87 8.90
CA THR A 119 -7.13 2.39 8.67
C THR A 119 -6.35 3.46 7.91
N GLY A 120 -5.05 3.54 8.17
CA GLY A 120 -4.18 4.49 7.51
C GLY A 120 -2.71 4.13 7.61
N ALA A 121 -1.87 5.15 7.48
CA ALA A 121 -0.45 5.09 7.74
C ALA A 121 -0.02 6.30 8.61
N PRO A 122 0.97 6.13 9.50
CA PRO A 122 1.60 7.26 10.16
C PRO A 122 2.31 8.16 9.12
N PRO A 123 2.74 9.37 9.51
CA PRO A 123 3.59 10.21 8.67
C PRO A 123 4.80 9.46 8.11
N ASP A 124 5.08 9.68 6.83
CA ASP A 124 6.22 9.11 6.12
C ASP A 124 6.88 10.16 5.20
N TYR A 125 7.78 9.72 4.32
CA TYR A 125 8.46 10.60 3.36
C TYR A 125 7.49 11.24 2.36
N PHE A 126 6.37 10.58 2.04
CA PHE A 126 5.39 11.03 1.05
C PHE A 126 4.37 12.00 1.65
N ASP A 127 3.92 11.75 2.88
CA ASP A 127 2.93 12.59 3.55
C ASP A 127 3.28 12.83 5.03
N LYS A 128 3.63 14.09 5.34
CA LYS A 128 3.93 14.55 6.70
C LYS A 128 2.73 14.51 7.65
N ASN A 129 1.51 14.45 7.12
CA ASN A 129 0.30 14.34 7.91
C ASN A 129 -0.18 12.88 8.05
N GLY A 130 0.57 11.92 7.49
CA GLY A 130 0.12 10.54 7.37
C GLY A 130 -1.13 10.40 6.51
N GLN A 131 -1.53 9.15 6.27
CA GLN A 131 -2.62 8.86 5.35
C GLN A 131 -3.81 8.26 6.09
N ASN A 132 -5.02 8.60 5.66
CA ASN A 132 -6.24 7.95 6.10
C ASN A 132 -6.91 7.30 4.89
N TRP A 133 -6.88 5.98 4.83
CA TRP A 133 -7.39 5.21 3.70
C TRP A 133 -8.91 4.95 3.77
N GLY A 134 -9.55 5.29 4.89
CA GLY A 134 -11.01 5.36 5.02
C GLY A 134 -11.74 4.06 5.36
N PHE A 135 -11.09 2.90 5.21
CA PHE A 135 -11.68 1.59 5.53
C PHE A 135 -11.48 1.17 6.99
N PRO A 136 -12.43 0.44 7.61
CA PRO A 136 -12.32 0.00 9.00
C PRO A 136 -11.17 -0.99 9.22
N THR A 137 -10.62 -1.02 10.44
CA THR A 137 -9.69 -2.08 10.84
C THR A 137 -10.41 -3.41 11.08
N TYR A 138 -9.69 -4.51 11.07
CA TYR A 138 -10.26 -5.84 11.36
C TYR A 138 -10.49 -6.06 12.86
N ASN A 139 -11.53 -6.83 13.18
CA ASN A 139 -11.72 -7.44 14.47
C ASN A 139 -11.09 -8.85 14.46
N TRP A 140 -9.76 -8.90 14.58
CA TRP A 140 -8.99 -10.14 14.53
C TRP A 140 -9.38 -11.13 15.62
N GLU A 141 -9.82 -10.64 16.78
CA GLU A 141 -10.33 -11.46 17.87
C GLU A 141 -11.58 -12.23 17.44
N GLU A 142 -12.55 -11.55 16.82
CA GLU A 142 -13.76 -12.17 16.28
C GLU A 142 -13.45 -13.14 15.14
N MET A 143 -12.62 -12.72 14.17
CA MET A 143 -12.20 -13.58 13.06
C MET A 143 -11.45 -14.83 13.53
N SER A 144 -10.75 -14.78 14.65
CA SER A 144 -10.03 -15.96 15.15
C SER A 144 -10.95 -17.07 15.66
N LYS A 145 -12.23 -16.77 15.97
CA LYS A 145 -13.19 -17.73 16.52
C LYS A 145 -13.60 -18.82 15.52
N ASP A 146 -13.57 -18.51 14.23
CA ASP A 146 -13.90 -19.45 13.15
C ASP A 146 -12.66 -19.87 12.32
N ASN A 147 -11.47 -19.67 12.89
CA ASN A 147 -10.19 -19.89 12.23
C ASN A 147 -10.07 -19.08 10.92
N TYR A 148 -10.43 -17.79 10.99
CA TYR A 148 -10.29 -16.81 9.92
C TYR A 148 -11.06 -17.20 8.65
N GLY A 149 -12.29 -17.68 8.81
CA GLY A 149 -13.13 -18.22 7.74
C GLY A 149 -13.31 -17.26 6.56
N TRP A 150 -13.54 -15.98 6.84
CA TRP A 150 -13.70 -14.93 5.82
C TRP A 150 -12.44 -14.76 4.96
N TRP A 151 -11.26 -14.66 5.57
CA TRP A 151 -9.99 -14.51 4.85
C TRP A 151 -9.63 -15.74 4.03
N ARG A 152 -9.84 -16.94 4.61
CA ARG A 152 -9.63 -18.21 3.88
C ARG A 152 -10.52 -18.28 2.64
N ALA A 153 -11.80 -17.92 2.75
CA ALA A 153 -12.70 -17.90 1.60
C ALA A 153 -12.24 -16.92 0.50
N ARG A 154 -11.73 -15.73 0.89
CA ARG A 154 -11.17 -14.73 -0.03
C ARG A 154 -9.99 -15.30 -0.83
N LEU A 155 -9.04 -15.94 -0.15
CA LEU A 155 -7.87 -16.56 -0.80
C LEU A 155 -8.22 -17.79 -1.64
N THR A 156 -9.13 -18.65 -1.18
CA THR A 156 -9.64 -19.78 -1.96
C THR A 156 -10.31 -19.30 -3.27
N GLN A 157 -11.06 -18.19 -3.23
CA GLN A 157 -11.67 -17.63 -4.44
C GLN A 157 -10.61 -17.07 -5.41
N MET A 158 -9.59 -16.38 -4.91
CA MET A 158 -8.48 -15.88 -5.73
C MET A 158 -7.66 -17.01 -6.38
N GLY A 159 -7.41 -18.10 -5.64
CA GLY A 159 -6.64 -19.25 -6.11
C GLY A 159 -7.21 -19.95 -7.34
N LYS A 160 -8.47 -19.68 -7.70
CA LYS A 160 -9.06 -20.16 -8.96
C LYS A 160 -8.35 -19.55 -10.19
N TYR A 161 -7.89 -18.31 -10.09
CA TYR A 161 -7.40 -17.54 -11.23
C TYR A 161 -5.90 -17.24 -11.17
N PHE A 162 -5.33 -17.13 -9.98
CA PHE A 162 -3.94 -16.70 -9.80
C PHE A 162 -3.06 -17.84 -9.31
N THR A 163 -1.77 -17.77 -9.63
CA THR A 163 -0.74 -18.71 -9.15
C THR A 163 0.09 -18.10 -8.03
N ALA A 164 0.07 -16.77 -7.92
CA ALA A 164 0.72 -16.02 -6.86
C ALA A 164 -0.13 -14.79 -6.52
N TYR A 165 0.11 -14.17 -5.37
CA TYR A 165 -0.55 -12.94 -4.99
C TYR A 165 0.37 -12.04 -4.20
N ARG A 166 0.20 -10.72 -4.37
CA ARG A 166 0.68 -9.72 -3.42
C ARG A 166 -0.34 -9.59 -2.31
N ILE A 167 0.13 -9.65 -1.07
CA ILE A 167 -0.57 -9.11 0.09
C ILE A 167 -0.11 -7.66 0.20
N ASP A 168 -1.00 -6.75 -0.15
CA ASP A 168 -0.78 -5.33 0.07
C ASP A 168 -0.64 -5.07 1.57
N HIS A 169 0.29 -4.20 1.95
CA HIS A 169 0.57 -3.80 3.33
C HIS A 169 0.61 -4.98 4.30
N ILE A 170 1.51 -5.95 4.08
CA ILE A 170 1.58 -7.18 4.91
C ILE A 170 1.80 -6.87 6.40
N LEU A 171 2.34 -5.68 6.69
CA LEU A 171 2.43 -5.12 8.02
C LEU A 171 1.11 -5.20 8.78
N GLY A 172 -0.05 -5.09 8.12
CA GLY A 172 -1.39 -5.20 8.72
C GLY A 172 -1.67 -6.50 9.49
N PHE A 173 -0.92 -7.58 9.22
CA PHE A 173 -0.98 -8.85 9.96
C PHE A 173 -0.13 -8.84 11.24
N PHE A 174 0.84 -7.94 11.32
CA PHE A 174 1.65 -7.67 12.51
C PHE A 174 0.95 -6.62 13.37
N ARG A 175 0.61 -5.50 12.74
CA ARG A 175 0.01 -4.29 13.32
C ARG A 175 -0.63 -3.44 12.23
N ILE A 176 -1.64 -2.67 12.57
CA ILE A 176 -2.24 -1.70 11.66
C ILE A 176 -2.31 -0.33 12.32
N TRP A 177 -2.11 0.75 11.55
CA TRP A 177 -2.35 2.11 12.03
C TRP A 177 -3.85 2.38 12.07
N GLU A 178 -4.39 2.46 13.29
CA GLU A 178 -5.79 2.67 13.60
C GLU A 178 -6.03 4.15 13.94
N LEU A 179 -6.96 4.75 13.20
CA LEU A 179 -7.42 6.12 13.36
C LEU A 179 -8.87 6.11 13.89
N PRO A 180 -9.28 7.10 14.69
CA PRO A 180 -10.70 7.34 14.95
C PRO A 180 -11.46 7.60 13.65
N ASP A 181 -12.71 7.16 13.56
CA ASP A 181 -13.55 7.36 12.36
C ASP A 181 -13.79 8.83 12.00
N HIS A 182 -13.64 9.75 12.94
CA HIS A 182 -13.80 11.19 12.73
C HIS A 182 -12.55 11.87 12.15
N SER A 183 -11.47 11.12 11.95
CA SER A 183 -10.23 11.63 11.35
C SER A 183 -10.39 11.80 9.84
N VAL A 184 -9.75 12.82 9.30
CA VAL A 184 -9.63 13.13 7.87
C VAL A 184 -8.18 12.91 7.42
N THR A 185 -7.20 13.22 8.27
CA THR A 185 -5.77 12.96 8.09
C THR A 185 -5.30 11.71 8.85
N GLY A 186 -4.05 11.30 8.66
CA GLY A 186 -3.47 10.11 9.30
C GLY A 186 -2.61 10.37 10.55
N LEU A 187 -2.48 11.62 11.01
CA LEU A 187 -1.43 11.99 11.97
C LEU A 187 -1.68 11.46 13.39
N VAL A 188 -2.94 11.48 13.84
CA VAL A 188 -3.32 11.15 15.23
C VAL A 188 -3.97 9.77 15.27
N GLY A 189 -3.16 8.75 15.01
CA GLY A 189 -3.53 7.35 15.12
C GLY A 189 -2.65 6.59 16.10
N LYS A 190 -2.88 5.28 16.22
CA LYS A 190 -2.09 4.36 17.05
C LYS A 190 -1.93 3.02 16.34
N PHE A 191 -0.89 2.25 16.69
CA PHE A 191 -0.77 0.88 16.21
C PHE A 191 -1.73 -0.07 16.96
N ARG A 192 -2.36 -0.98 16.23
CA ARG A 192 -3.19 -2.06 16.79
C ARG A 192 -2.80 -3.42 16.19
N PRO A 193 -2.54 -4.46 17.02
CA PRO A 193 -2.42 -4.38 18.47
C PRO A 193 -1.16 -3.61 18.89
N SER A 194 -1.15 -3.05 20.10
CA SER A 194 0.04 -2.49 20.72
C SER A 194 -0.07 -2.51 22.24
N ILE A 195 1.07 -2.53 22.92
CA ILE A 195 1.19 -2.38 24.37
C ILE A 195 1.19 -0.87 24.68
N PRO A 196 0.13 -0.35 25.34
CA PRO A 196 0.02 1.08 25.65
C PRO A 196 0.97 1.50 26.77
N LEU A 197 1.21 2.81 26.87
CA LEU A 197 1.76 3.41 28.08
C LEU A 197 0.65 3.49 29.11
N SER A 198 0.78 2.75 30.20
CA SER A 198 -0.23 2.78 31.26
C SER A 198 -0.12 4.07 32.08
N GLN A 199 -1.24 4.55 32.62
CA GLN A 199 -1.25 5.68 33.54
C GLN A 199 -0.28 5.49 34.71
N GLU A 200 -0.25 4.27 35.26
CA GLU A 200 0.60 3.89 36.39
C GLU A 200 2.10 3.90 36.03
N GLU A 201 2.46 3.58 34.79
CA GLU A 201 3.82 3.74 34.26
C GLU A 201 4.21 5.21 34.16
N LEU A 202 3.32 6.03 33.59
CA LEU A 202 3.56 7.47 33.42
C LEU A 202 3.70 8.19 34.77
N GLU A 203 2.82 7.92 35.73
CA GLU A 203 2.86 8.53 37.07
C GLU A 203 4.16 8.21 37.82
N ARG A 204 4.67 6.98 37.68
CA ARG A 204 5.95 6.57 38.28
C ARG A 204 7.15 7.32 37.71
N GLU A 205 7.05 7.78 36.47
CA GLU A 205 8.07 8.60 35.81
C GLU A 205 7.87 10.12 36.05
N GLY A 206 6.88 10.49 36.88
CA GLY A 206 6.55 11.88 37.21
C GLY A 206 5.63 12.57 36.19
N ILE A 207 5.02 11.81 35.27
CA ILE A 207 4.07 12.32 34.29
C ILE A 207 2.64 12.12 34.80
N TRP A 208 1.94 13.20 35.12
CA TRP A 208 0.61 13.14 35.76
C TRP A 208 -0.47 14.02 35.11
N ASP A 209 -0.10 15.06 34.35
CA ASP A 209 -1.07 15.96 33.72
C ASP A 209 -1.59 15.42 32.38
N PHE A 210 -2.34 14.32 32.45
CA PHE A 210 -2.88 13.63 31.28
C PHE A 210 -3.89 14.45 30.49
N ASN A 211 -4.54 15.44 31.12
CA ASN A 211 -5.44 16.33 30.40
C ASN A 211 -4.65 17.30 29.53
N ARG A 212 -3.58 17.89 30.06
CA ARG A 212 -2.68 18.76 29.29
C ARG A 212 -1.96 18.03 28.14
N LEU A 213 -1.62 16.76 28.32
CA LEU A 213 -0.89 15.98 27.32
C LEU A 213 -1.79 15.43 26.21
N SER A 214 -3.09 15.20 26.51
CA SER A 214 -4.03 14.59 25.56
C SER A 214 -5.09 15.52 24.99
N ARG A 215 -5.12 16.79 25.40
CA ARG A 215 -5.98 17.82 24.80
C ARG A 215 -5.14 18.77 23.94
N PRO A 216 -5.73 19.33 22.87
CA PRO A 216 -5.08 20.34 22.04
C PRO A 216 -4.47 21.47 22.88
N TYR A 217 -3.18 21.72 22.72
CA TYR A 217 -2.52 22.83 23.38
C TYR A 217 -2.69 24.12 22.58
N ILE A 218 -3.64 24.96 23.00
CA ILE A 218 -4.01 26.17 22.27
C ILE A 218 -3.88 27.38 23.20
N ARG A 219 -2.87 28.22 22.93
CA ARG A 219 -2.66 29.52 23.57
C ARG A 219 -2.93 30.65 22.61
N GLN A 220 -3.27 31.82 23.13
CA GLN A 220 -3.50 33.03 22.32
C GLN A 220 -2.33 33.32 21.36
N GLU A 221 -1.08 33.18 21.82
CA GLU A 221 0.12 33.43 21.02
C GLU A 221 0.18 32.51 19.78
N ILE A 222 -0.16 31.22 19.94
CA ILE A 222 -0.21 30.24 18.84
C ILE A 222 -1.31 30.63 17.84
N LEU A 223 -2.45 31.13 18.32
CA LEU A 223 -3.53 31.60 17.44
C LEU A 223 -3.09 32.83 16.63
N GLN A 224 -2.43 33.79 17.28
CA GLN A 224 -1.93 35.00 16.64
C GLN A 224 -0.86 34.68 15.59
N GLU A 225 0.05 33.75 15.89
CA GLU A 225 1.07 33.28 14.97
C GLU A 225 0.47 32.57 13.75
N LYS A 226 -0.43 31.59 13.96
CA LYS A 226 -0.99 30.78 12.86
C LYS A 226 -1.98 31.56 11.97
N PHE A 227 -2.81 32.42 12.56
CA PHE A 227 -3.93 33.06 11.85
C PHE A 227 -3.75 34.56 11.60
N GLY A 228 -2.70 35.19 12.13
CA GLY A 228 -2.46 36.62 11.94
C GLY A 228 -3.69 37.45 12.33
N SER A 229 -4.11 38.38 11.49
CA SER A 229 -5.29 39.23 11.74
C SER A 229 -6.62 38.47 11.87
N ALA A 230 -6.71 37.22 11.42
CA ALA A 230 -7.92 36.41 11.48
C ALA A 230 -8.10 35.65 12.80
N TRP A 231 -7.14 35.73 13.74
CA TRP A 231 -7.13 34.90 14.95
C TRP A 231 -8.37 35.11 15.83
N THR A 232 -8.90 36.34 15.95
CA THR A 232 -10.09 36.66 16.75
C THR A 232 -11.35 36.03 16.18
N PHE A 233 -11.49 36.04 14.85
CA PHE A 233 -12.58 35.38 14.15
C PHE A 233 -12.53 33.86 14.38
N VAL A 234 -11.34 33.26 14.25
CA VAL A 234 -11.15 31.82 14.48
C VAL A 234 -11.48 31.45 15.93
N ALA A 235 -10.96 32.19 16.90
CA ALA A 235 -11.26 31.99 18.32
C ALA A 235 -12.77 32.07 18.58
N THR A 236 -13.44 33.11 18.07
CA THR A 236 -14.89 33.29 18.25
C THR A 236 -15.71 32.20 17.58
N THR A 237 -15.27 31.69 16.43
CA THR A 237 -16.05 30.75 15.60
C THR A 237 -15.88 29.31 16.07
N PHE A 238 -14.66 28.87 16.36
CA PHE A 238 -14.30 27.46 16.57
C PHE A 238 -13.92 27.10 18.01
N LEU A 239 -13.59 28.08 18.86
CA LEU A 239 -12.99 27.85 20.17
C LEU A 239 -13.81 28.47 21.32
N ASN A 240 -13.58 27.98 22.54
CA ASN A 240 -14.00 28.58 23.79
C ASN A 240 -12.76 28.91 24.63
N GLU A 241 -12.71 30.10 25.23
CA GLU A 241 -11.70 30.43 26.23
C GLU A 241 -12.15 29.85 27.58
N TYR A 242 -11.43 28.86 28.10
CA TYR A 242 -11.77 28.20 29.36
C TYR A 242 -10.94 28.73 30.55
N ASP A 243 -9.81 29.33 30.25
CA ASP A 243 -8.94 30.06 31.18
C ASP A 243 -8.23 31.17 30.41
N LYS A 244 -7.68 32.17 31.11
CA LYS A 244 -7.07 33.35 30.49
C LYS A 244 -6.02 32.96 29.44
N ASN A 245 -6.25 33.36 28.20
CA ASN A 245 -5.40 33.07 27.03
C ASN A 245 -5.28 31.57 26.67
N CYS A 246 -6.16 30.71 27.20
CA CYS A 246 -6.20 29.26 26.97
C CYS A 246 -7.52 28.86 26.33
N TYR A 247 -7.43 28.12 25.22
CA TYR A 247 -8.59 27.80 24.39
C TYR A 247 -8.81 26.30 24.23
N GLU A 248 -10.06 25.90 24.06
CA GLU A 248 -10.46 24.55 23.67
C GLU A 248 -11.44 24.60 22.50
N PHE A 249 -11.53 23.53 21.71
CA PHE A 249 -12.48 23.47 20.61
C PHE A 249 -13.91 23.38 21.11
N LYS A 250 -14.82 24.10 20.44
CA LYS A 250 -16.26 23.92 20.60
C LYS A 250 -16.68 22.51 20.19
N GLU A 251 -17.78 22.03 20.75
CA GLU A 251 -18.28 20.68 20.49
C GLU A 251 -18.61 20.42 19.01
N ASP A 252 -19.06 21.44 18.28
CA ASP A 252 -19.33 21.39 16.84
C ASP A 252 -18.07 21.48 15.95
N SER A 253 -16.89 21.58 16.58
CA SER A 253 -15.58 21.76 15.93
C SER A 253 -14.49 20.88 16.57
N SER A 254 -14.88 19.91 17.41
CA SER A 254 -13.94 19.11 18.22
C SER A 254 -13.28 17.94 17.50
N THR A 255 -13.59 17.75 16.21
CA THR A 255 -12.96 16.71 15.36
C THR A 255 -12.72 17.25 13.95
N GLU A 256 -11.83 16.61 13.20
CA GLU A 256 -11.51 17.01 11.83
C GLU A 256 -12.74 16.98 10.92
N LYS A 257 -13.55 15.92 10.97
CA LYS A 257 -14.81 15.84 10.21
C LYS A 257 -15.81 16.95 10.61
N LYS A 258 -15.89 17.31 11.89
CA LYS A 258 -16.76 18.39 12.36
C LYS A 258 -16.30 19.75 11.83
N ILE A 259 -14.99 20.03 11.85
CA ILE A 259 -14.40 21.23 11.26
C ILE A 259 -14.72 21.31 9.76
N VAL A 260 -14.52 20.22 9.02
CA VAL A 260 -14.84 20.16 7.57
C VAL A 260 -16.33 20.42 7.32
N SER A 261 -17.22 19.81 8.10
CA SER A 261 -18.66 20.03 7.99
C SER A 261 -19.04 21.49 8.24
N LYS A 262 -18.49 22.09 9.30
CA LYS A 262 -18.78 23.47 9.69
C LYS A 262 -18.26 24.50 8.68
N LEU A 263 -17.08 24.26 8.11
CA LEU A 263 -16.52 25.11 7.05
C LEU A 263 -17.40 25.08 5.79
N LYS A 264 -17.87 23.91 5.36
CA LYS A 264 -18.79 23.77 4.22
C LYS A 264 -20.09 24.55 4.40
N THR A 265 -20.72 24.48 5.57
CA THR A 265 -21.96 25.23 5.87
C THR A 265 -21.71 26.75 5.93
N SER A 266 -20.49 27.16 6.27
CA SER A 266 -20.12 28.59 6.33
C SER A 266 -19.76 29.17 4.96
N ALA A 267 -19.32 28.33 4.01
CA ALA A 267 -18.88 28.72 2.67
C ALA A 267 -19.99 29.28 1.77
N GLU A 268 -21.26 29.08 2.10
CA GLU A 268 -22.40 29.72 1.41
C GLU A 268 -22.46 31.26 1.63
N SER A 269 -21.55 31.84 2.42
CA SER A 269 -21.58 33.26 2.85
C SER A 269 -20.41 34.18 2.41
N SER A 270 -19.64 33.82 1.36
CA SER A 270 -18.76 34.71 0.50
C SER A 270 -17.21 34.53 0.57
N LEU A 271 -16.57 34.76 -0.60
CA LEU A 271 -15.25 35.37 -0.90
C LEU A 271 -13.91 34.75 -0.44
N LEU A 272 -13.86 33.55 0.14
CA LEU A 272 -12.65 33.05 0.83
C LEU A 272 -12.16 31.63 0.44
N LEU A 273 -12.32 31.20 -0.81
CA LEU A 273 -11.91 29.85 -1.23
C LEU A 273 -10.41 29.54 -1.00
N GLU A 274 -9.49 30.47 -1.31
CA GLU A 274 -8.05 30.27 -1.03
C GLU A 274 -7.70 30.35 0.48
N SER A 275 -8.52 31.06 1.26
CA SER A 275 -8.35 31.17 2.71
C SER A 275 -8.89 29.94 3.46
N GLU A 276 -9.89 29.25 2.91
CA GLU A 276 -10.55 28.12 3.58
C GLU A 276 -9.59 26.95 3.77
N ASP A 277 -8.83 26.59 2.74
CA ASP A 277 -7.86 25.49 2.82
C ASP A 277 -6.72 25.76 3.78
N LYS A 278 -6.26 27.02 3.85
CA LYS A 278 -5.24 27.44 4.82
C LYS A 278 -5.78 27.42 6.24
N ILE A 279 -7.00 27.93 6.46
CA ILE A 279 -7.67 27.90 7.77
C ILE A 279 -7.91 26.46 8.20
N ARG A 280 -8.43 25.61 7.33
CA ARG A 280 -8.68 24.19 7.59
C ARG A 280 -7.41 23.47 8.04
N ARG A 281 -6.31 23.60 7.29
CA ARG A 281 -5.01 23.02 7.66
C ARG A 281 -4.53 23.55 9.01
N SER A 282 -4.62 24.86 9.24
CA SER A 282 -4.20 25.47 10.50
C SER A 282 -5.05 25.03 11.70
N LEU A 283 -6.35 24.80 11.50
CA LEU A 283 -7.25 24.24 12.52
C LEU A 283 -6.93 22.78 12.82
N PHE A 284 -6.58 21.98 11.80
CA PHE A 284 -6.12 20.61 12.01
C PHE A 284 -4.82 20.58 12.82
N ASP A 285 -3.83 21.43 12.47
CA ASP A 285 -2.59 21.55 13.24
C ASP A 285 -2.86 21.83 14.72
N LEU A 286 -3.81 22.73 15.03
CA LEU A 286 -4.20 23.02 16.41
C LEU A 286 -4.80 21.79 17.10
N LEU A 287 -5.74 21.12 16.45
CA LEU A 287 -6.42 19.94 16.99
C LEU A 287 -5.41 18.80 17.27
N GLN A 288 -4.39 18.69 16.44
CA GLN A 288 -3.36 17.65 16.51
C GLN A 288 -2.18 18.04 17.40
N ASN A 289 -2.17 19.24 18.00
CA ASN A 289 -1.12 19.75 18.88
C ASN A 289 -1.21 19.12 20.29
N ILE A 290 -1.04 17.81 20.36
CA ILE A 290 -1.06 16.97 21.56
C ILE A 290 0.26 16.23 21.72
N VAL A 291 0.48 15.64 22.89
CA VAL A 291 1.68 14.82 23.18
C VAL A 291 1.33 13.34 23.28
N LEU A 292 0.23 13.01 23.97
CA LEU A 292 -0.25 11.65 24.18
C LEU A 292 -1.68 11.51 23.69
N ILE A 293 -1.95 10.46 22.92
CA ILE A 293 -3.29 10.03 22.55
C ILE A 293 -3.85 9.20 23.71
N ARG A 294 -4.99 9.59 24.26
CA ARG A 294 -5.70 8.79 25.27
C ARG A 294 -6.57 7.75 24.58
N ASP A 295 -6.53 6.51 25.06
CA ASP A 295 -7.35 5.44 24.51
C ASP A 295 -8.86 5.68 24.76
N PRO A 296 -9.72 5.55 23.73
CA PRO A 296 -11.16 5.72 23.89
C PRO A 296 -11.85 4.52 24.56
N GLU A 297 -11.26 3.32 24.51
CA GLU A 297 -11.78 2.08 25.11
C GLU A 297 -11.30 1.92 26.56
N ASN A 298 -10.06 2.31 26.87
CA ASN A 298 -9.50 2.29 28.22
C ASN A 298 -8.83 3.63 28.61
N PRO A 299 -9.52 4.54 29.33
CA PRO A 299 -9.01 5.89 29.63
C PRO A 299 -7.68 5.98 30.41
N LYS A 300 -7.17 4.86 30.92
CA LYS A 300 -5.88 4.73 31.60
C LYS A 300 -4.72 4.37 30.66
N ASP A 301 -5.00 4.11 29.39
CA ASP A 301 -4.00 3.76 28.39
C ASP A 301 -3.71 4.96 27.49
N PHE A 302 -2.42 5.14 27.19
CA PHE A 302 -1.92 6.26 26.40
C PHE A 302 -0.96 5.79 25.30
N TYR A 303 -0.90 6.56 24.22
CA TYR A 303 -0.01 6.32 23.09
C TYR A 303 0.73 7.61 22.73
N PRO A 304 2.06 7.59 22.52
CA PRO A 304 2.78 8.77 22.05
C PRO A 304 2.29 9.20 20.67
N ARG A 305 1.98 10.49 20.47
CA ARG A 305 1.73 11.04 19.13
C ARG A 305 2.97 10.81 18.26
N PHE A 306 2.78 10.39 17.02
CA PHE A 306 3.90 10.31 16.07
C PHE A 306 4.55 11.69 15.90
N ASN A 307 5.89 11.76 15.85
CA ASN A 307 6.65 13.01 15.82
C ASN A 307 6.23 14.04 16.90
N LEU A 308 6.03 13.59 18.15
CA LEU A 308 5.60 14.49 19.23
C LEU A 308 6.56 15.67 19.46
N GLU A 309 7.84 15.51 19.13
CA GLU A 309 8.86 16.55 19.29
C GLU A 309 8.61 17.78 18.40
N ASP A 310 7.89 17.61 17.29
CA ASP A 310 7.54 18.70 16.37
C ASP A 310 6.44 19.62 16.93
N THR A 311 5.80 19.24 18.04
CA THR A 311 4.65 19.95 18.58
C THR A 311 5.06 21.06 19.55
N SER A 312 4.43 22.24 19.46
CA SER A 312 4.60 23.27 20.49
C SER A 312 4.09 22.83 21.85
N SER A 313 3.13 21.89 21.87
CA SER A 313 2.65 21.21 23.07
C SER A 313 3.78 20.51 23.85
N PHE A 314 4.66 19.78 23.14
CA PHE A 314 5.84 19.13 23.71
C PHE A 314 6.94 20.14 24.06
N GLN A 315 7.19 21.12 23.18
CA GLN A 315 8.24 22.13 23.43
C GLN A 315 8.00 22.97 24.68
N ALA A 316 6.74 23.15 25.09
CA ALA A 316 6.36 23.85 26.32
C ALA A 316 6.52 23.02 27.61
N LEU A 317 6.88 21.73 27.53
CA LEU A 317 7.13 20.90 28.71
C LEU A 317 8.49 21.21 29.33
N GLU A 318 8.62 20.90 30.62
CA GLU A 318 9.91 20.91 31.33
C GLU A 318 10.85 19.80 30.83
N ASP A 319 12.15 19.97 31.03
CA ASP A 319 13.18 19.07 30.49
C ASP A 319 13.05 17.64 31.00
N HIS A 320 12.66 17.45 32.27
CA HIS A 320 12.40 16.12 32.83
C HIS A 320 11.32 15.38 32.04
N SER A 321 10.15 16.02 31.89
CA SER A 321 9.03 15.47 31.13
C SER A 321 9.40 15.19 29.67
N LYS A 322 10.14 16.10 29.02
CA LYS A 322 10.63 15.90 27.65
C LYS A 322 11.50 14.65 27.54
N ASN A 323 12.47 14.47 28.43
CA ASN A 323 13.39 13.34 28.39
C ASN A 323 12.68 12.00 28.61
N VAL A 324 11.75 11.94 29.58
CA VAL A 324 10.92 10.75 29.82
C VAL A 324 10.10 10.39 28.59
N LEU A 325 9.38 11.36 28.01
CA LEU A 325 8.48 11.12 26.87
C LEU A 325 9.24 10.74 25.60
N LYS A 326 10.43 11.30 25.34
CA LYS A 326 11.29 10.85 24.23
C LYS A 326 11.71 9.39 24.37
N ARG A 327 12.12 8.99 25.58
CA ARG A 327 12.49 7.59 25.85
C ARG A 327 11.29 6.66 25.64
N LEU A 328 10.11 7.01 26.18
CA LEU A 328 8.90 6.21 26.03
C LEU A 328 8.38 6.18 24.59
N TYR A 329 8.55 7.27 23.83
CA TYR A 329 8.28 7.30 22.40
C TYR A 329 9.13 6.27 21.64
N TYR A 330 10.44 6.28 21.89
CA TYR A 330 11.35 5.34 21.24
C TYR A 330 11.04 3.89 21.63
N ASP A 331 10.79 3.65 22.93
CA ASP A 331 10.36 2.33 23.42
C ASP A 331 9.06 1.86 22.74
N TYR A 332 8.05 2.74 22.64
CA TYR A 332 6.77 2.43 22.02
C TYR A 332 6.86 2.08 20.54
N TYR A 333 7.63 2.82 19.75
CA TYR A 333 7.66 2.60 18.30
C TYR A 333 8.68 1.55 17.85
N PHE A 334 9.74 1.31 18.63
CA PHE A 334 10.90 0.54 18.15
C PHE A 334 11.35 -0.61 19.06
N GLN A 335 10.79 -0.79 20.26
CA GLN A 335 11.27 -1.84 21.19
C GLN A 335 10.14 -2.70 21.77
N ARG A 336 9.22 -2.11 22.54
CA ARG A 336 8.30 -2.87 23.40
C ARG A 336 7.31 -3.76 22.64
N GLN A 337 7.09 -3.48 21.36
CA GLN A 337 6.05 -4.12 20.55
C GLN A 337 6.51 -5.35 19.79
N GLU A 338 7.83 -5.54 19.63
CA GLU A 338 8.42 -6.51 18.71
C GLU A 338 7.86 -7.93 18.91
N ASN A 339 7.80 -8.39 20.17
CA ASN A 339 7.28 -9.71 20.51
C ASN A 339 5.78 -9.85 20.26
N LEU A 340 4.99 -8.82 20.58
CA LEU A 340 3.54 -8.83 20.38
C LEU A 340 3.22 -8.91 18.89
N TRP A 341 3.86 -8.07 18.07
CA TRP A 341 3.65 -8.05 16.63
C TRP A 341 4.10 -9.34 15.93
N ARG A 342 5.24 -9.91 16.36
CA ARG A 342 5.68 -11.24 15.89
C ARG A 342 4.61 -12.30 16.17
N GLN A 343 4.11 -12.36 17.41
CA GLN A 343 3.10 -13.34 17.80
C GLN A 343 1.79 -13.14 17.04
N ASN A 344 1.37 -11.90 16.83
CA ASN A 344 0.15 -11.59 16.10
C ASN A 344 0.22 -12.08 14.64
N ALA A 345 1.34 -11.85 13.97
CA ALA A 345 1.56 -12.34 12.60
C ALA A 345 1.59 -13.87 12.52
N LEU A 346 2.31 -14.54 13.44
CA LEU A 346 2.38 -16.00 13.48
C LEU A 346 1.06 -16.67 13.87
N LYS A 347 0.14 -15.94 14.51
CA LYS A 347 -1.21 -16.42 14.80
C LYS A 347 -2.13 -16.37 13.56
N THR A 348 -1.91 -15.42 12.66
CA THR A 348 -2.82 -15.09 11.55
C THR A 348 -2.32 -15.62 10.21
N LEU A 349 -1.09 -15.27 9.82
CA LEU A 349 -0.52 -15.58 8.50
C LEU A 349 -0.54 -17.08 8.17
N PRO A 350 -0.14 -18.02 9.06
CA PRO A 350 -0.14 -19.44 8.71
C PRO A 350 -1.53 -19.97 8.30
N ALA A 351 -2.60 -19.51 8.96
CA ALA A 351 -3.97 -19.93 8.61
C ALA A 351 -4.36 -19.47 7.20
N LEU A 352 -3.81 -18.35 6.74
CA LEU A 352 -4.06 -17.79 5.42
C LEU A 352 -3.19 -18.44 4.34
N LEU A 353 -1.90 -18.62 4.63
CA LEU A 353 -0.97 -19.29 3.72
C LEU A 353 -1.42 -20.72 3.41
N ASN A 354 -1.96 -21.43 4.41
CA ASN A 354 -2.47 -22.79 4.24
C ASN A 354 -3.85 -22.87 3.54
N SER A 355 -4.43 -21.74 3.09
CA SER A 355 -5.75 -21.70 2.47
C SER A 355 -5.76 -21.78 0.94
N SER A 356 -4.58 -21.68 0.31
CA SER A 356 -4.39 -21.78 -1.13
C SER A 356 -2.96 -22.20 -1.48
N GLU A 357 -2.77 -22.83 -2.64
CA GLU A 357 -1.45 -23.17 -3.19
C GLU A 357 -0.73 -21.97 -3.84
N MET A 358 -1.29 -20.76 -3.76
CA MET A 358 -0.68 -19.59 -4.40
C MET A 358 0.59 -19.16 -3.65
N LEU A 359 1.63 -18.79 -4.40
CA LEU A 359 2.82 -18.17 -3.80
C LEU A 359 2.48 -16.78 -3.24
N ALA A 360 2.74 -16.59 -1.96
CA ALA A 360 2.45 -15.35 -1.25
C ALA A 360 3.66 -14.40 -1.29
N CYS A 361 3.43 -13.20 -1.79
CA CYS A 361 4.38 -12.10 -1.77
C CYS A 361 3.86 -11.02 -0.82
N GLY A 362 4.64 -10.62 0.19
CA GLY A 362 4.29 -9.51 1.06
C GLY A 362 4.84 -8.20 0.52
N GLU A 363 4.00 -7.17 0.48
CA GLU A 363 4.52 -5.80 0.38
C GLU A 363 4.94 -5.33 1.77
N ASP A 364 6.25 -5.23 1.95
CA ASP A 364 6.97 -4.90 3.17
C ASP A 364 7.71 -3.56 3.04
N LEU A 365 7.03 -2.49 2.61
CA LEU A 365 7.58 -1.14 2.53
C LEU A 365 7.14 -0.27 3.73
N GLY A 366 7.81 0.88 3.92
CA GLY A 366 7.46 1.88 4.92
C GLY A 366 8.13 1.65 6.28
N LEU A 367 7.41 1.96 7.37
CA LEU A 367 7.94 1.81 8.74
C LEU A 367 7.86 0.33 9.18
N ILE A 368 8.91 -0.43 8.93
CA ILE A 368 8.97 -1.88 9.13
C ILE A 368 9.59 -2.23 10.49
N PRO A 369 8.85 -2.89 11.41
CA PRO A 369 9.41 -3.44 12.64
C PRO A 369 10.48 -4.50 12.39
N SER A 370 11.41 -4.67 13.33
CA SER A 370 12.56 -5.57 13.15
C SER A 370 12.14 -7.04 13.02
N CYS A 371 11.00 -7.41 13.60
CA CYS A 371 10.45 -8.77 13.56
C CYS A 371 9.81 -9.17 12.23
N VAL A 372 9.53 -8.23 11.32
CA VAL A 372 8.80 -8.53 10.07
C VAL A 372 9.60 -9.42 9.14
N HIS A 373 10.82 -9.02 8.77
CA HIS A 373 11.65 -9.79 7.84
C HIS A 373 11.96 -11.21 8.36
N PRO A 374 12.33 -11.42 9.64
CA PRO A 374 12.50 -12.78 10.19
C PRO A 374 11.23 -13.64 10.09
N VAL A 375 10.05 -13.09 10.39
CA VAL A 375 8.78 -13.83 10.28
C VAL A 375 8.46 -14.16 8.83
N MET A 376 8.68 -13.22 7.91
CA MET A 376 8.49 -13.47 6.48
C MET A 376 9.41 -14.61 6.00
N GLN A 377 10.67 -14.61 6.42
CA GLN A 377 11.61 -15.68 6.10
C GLN A 377 11.19 -17.02 6.71
N GLU A 378 10.76 -17.05 7.97
CA GLU A 378 10.27 -18.25 8.67
C GLU A 378 9.05 -18.87 7.96
N LEU A 379 8.17 -18.03 7.42
CA LEU A 379 6.95 -18.45 6.72
C LEU A 379 7.14 -18.65 5.20
N GLY A 380 8.34 -18.42 4.66
CA GLY A 380 8.61 -18.55 3.22
C GLY A 380 7.92 -17.49 2.35
N LEU A 381 7.63 -16.31 2.90
CA LEU A 381 7.04 -15.18 2.19
C LEU A 381 8.09 -14.46 1.33
N VAL A 382 7.70 -14.09 0.11
CA VAL A 382 8.56 -13.31 -0.79
C VAL A 382 8.38 -11.82 -0.50
N GLY A 383 9.45 -11.09 -0.17
CA GLY A 383 9.41 -9.64 0.08
C GLY A 383 9.43 -8.80 -1.21
N LEU A 384 9.21 -7.49 -1.10
CA LEU A 384 9.22 -6.54 -2.20
C LEU A 384 10.42 -5.59 -2.08
N ARG A 385 11.14 -5.35 -3.17
CA ARG A 385 12.27 -4.41 -3.24
C ARG A 385 12.04 -3.43 -4.38
N ILE A 386 11.64 -2.21 -4.01
CA ILE A 386 11.49 -1.10 -4.95
C ILE A 386 12.74 -0.24 -4.87
N GLN A 387 13.51 -0.10 -5.95
CA GLN A 387 14.78 0.61 -5.93
C GLN A 387 14.66 2.05 -5.40
N ARG A 388 13.53 2.72 -5.66
CA ARG A 388 13.30 4.11 -5.24
C ARG A 388 12.77 4.25 -3.81
N MET A 389 12.52 3.13 -3.14
CA MET A 389 12.01 3.05 -1.77
C MET A 389 12.77 1.94 -1.01
N PRO A 390 14.08 2.11 -0.75
CA PRO A 390 14.86 1.12 -0.02
C PRO A 390 14.35 0.95 1.42
N ASN A 391 14.53 -0.25 1.97
CA ASN A 391 14.16 -0.54 3.35
C ASN A 391 15.21 0.00 4.34
N GLU A 392 16.44 0.15 3.87
CA GLU A 392 17.58 0.68 4.61
C GLU A 392 17.51 2.21 4.71
N SER A 393 17.41 2.73 5.95
CA SER A 393 17.21 4.16 6.21
C SER A 393 18.38 5.06 5.79
N ASP A 394 19.57 4.48 5.60
CA ASP A 394 20.79 5.17 5.18
C ASP A 394 20.98 5.21 3.66
N LEU A 395 20.11 4.54 2.90
CA LEU A 395 20.16 4.52 1.44
C LEU A 395 19.06 5.40 0.82
N GLU A 396 19.43 6.22 -0.16
CA GLU A 396 18.46 6.95 -1.00
C GLU A 396 17.87 6.03 -2.09
N PHE A 397 18.68 5.09 -2.61
CA PHE A 397 18.32 4.13 -3.63
C PHE A 397 18.75 2.72 -3.22
N GLY A 398 17.89 1.74 -3.47
CA GLY A 398 18.21 0.34 -3.31
C GLY A 398 19.27 -0.11 -4.31
N ILE A 399 20.01 -1.16 -3.94
CA ILE A 399 21.11 -1.73 -4.72
C ILE A 399 20.70 -3.13 -5.21
N PRO A 400 20.19 -3.29 -6.45
CA PRO A 400 19.62 -4.55 -6.91
C PRO A 400 20.55 -5.75 -6.83
N SER A 401 21.86 -5.55 -7.01
CA SER A 401 22.87 -6.61 -6.88
C SER A 401 23.00 -7.19 -5.47
N LYS A 402 22.50 -6.49 -4.44
CA LYS A 402 22.53 -6.93 -3.04
C LYS A 402 21.20 -7.51 -2.55
N TYR A 403 20.16 -7.55 -3.38
CA TYR A 403 18.87 -8.09 -2.97
C TYR A 403 18.95 -9.60 -2.71
N SER A 404 18.20 -10.07 -1.70
CA SER A 404 18.14 -11.48 -1.36
C SER A 404 17.21 -12.25 -2.31
N TYR A 405 17.45 -13.55 -2.48
CA TYR A 405 16.68 -14.37 -3.42
C TYR A 405 15.17 -14.37 -3.15
N MET A 406 14.73 -14.41 -1.90
CA MET A 406 13.30 -14.41 -1.52
C MET A 406 12.65 -13.03 -1.64
N THR A 407 12.87 -12.34 -2.75
CA THR A 407 12.30 -11.03 -3.07
C THR A 407 11.79 -10.93 -4.50
N VAL A 408 10.83 -10.03 -4.69
CA VAL A 408 10.45 -9.45 -5.98
C VAL A 408 11.10 -8.08 -6.07
N CYS A 409 11.90 -7.83 -7.09
CA CYS A 409 12.47 -6.51 -7.34
C CYS A 409 11.73 -5.77 -8.46
N ALA A 410 11.73 -4.44 -8.38
CA ALA A 410 11.25 -3.55 -9.43
C ALA A 410 11.89 -2.15 -9.27
N PRO A 411 12.05 -1.37 -10.36
CA PRO A 411 12.43 0.03 -10.24
C PRO A 411 11.30 0.86 -9.59
N SER A 412 10.06 0.45 -9.81
CA SER A 412 8.84 1.20 -9.57
C SER A 412 7.66 0.27 -9.25
N CYS A 413 6.59 0.81 -8.68
CA CYS A 413 5.29 0.14 -8.56
C CYS A 413 4.17 1.10 -9.03
N HIS A 414 2.92 0.65 -8.94
CA HIS A 414 1.77 1.45 -9.38
C HIS A 414 1.50 2.69 -8.54
N ASP A 415 2.02 2.75 -7.30
CA ASP A 415 1.92 3.92 -6.41
C ASP A 415 3.06 4.91 -6.58
N CYS A 416 3.94 4.68 -7.55
CA CYS A 416 5.02 5.60 -7.86
C CYS A 416 4.87 6.18 -9.27
N SER A 417 5.55 7.29 -9.53
CA SER A 417 5.78 7.79 -10.90
C SER A 417 6.45 6.70 -11.75
N THR A 418 6.21 6.72 -13.07
CA THR A 418 6.92 5.82 -14.00
C THR A 418 8.43 6.09 -13.99
N LEU A 419 9.23 5.18 -14.54
CA LEU A 419 10.69 5.38 -14.62
C LEU A 419 11.05 6.68 -15.35
N ARG A 420 10.33 7.00 -16.44
CA ARG A 420 10.51 8.26 -17.17
C ARG A 420 10.10 9.47 -16.36
N ALA A 421 8.91 9.44 -15.76
CA ALA A 421 8.39 10.58 -15.00
C ALA A 421 9.30 10.91 -13.83
N TRP A 422 9.78 9.87 -13.14
CA TRP A 422 10.73 10.02 -12.03
C TRP A 422 12.09 10.58 -12.44
N TRP A 423 12.59 10.20 -13.60
CA TRP A 423 13.84 10.74 -14.13
C TRP A 423 13.73 12.23 -14.47
N GLU A 424 12.57 12.64 -14.97
CA GLU A 424 12.29 13.98 -15.47
C GLU A 424 11.77 14.95 -14.37
N GLU A 425 11.28 14.44 -13.23
CA GLU A 425 10.62 15.27 -12.19
C GLU A 425 11.58 15.98 -11.22
N ASP A 426 12.76 15.42 -10.95
CA ASP A 426 13.72 15.96 -9.95
C ASP A 426 15.16 15.89 -10.48
N GLU A 427 15.68 17.05 -10.91
CA GLU A 427 17.03 17.21 -11.44
C GLU A 427 18.10 16.80 -10.41
N GLU A 428 18.01 17.26 -9.17
CA GLU A 428 19.04 16.96 -8.16
C GLU A 428 19.09 15.47 -7.85
N ARG A 429 17.92 14.83 -7.73
CA ARG A 429 17.81 13.39 -7.48
C ARG A 429 18.30 12.58 -8.67
N ARG A 430 18.00 13.00 -9.90
CA ARG A 430 18.56 12.40 -11.14
C ARG A 430 20.08 12.45 -11.13
N HIS A 431 20.69 13.60 -10.82
CA HIS A 431 22.14 13.74 -10.75
C HIS A 431 22.77 12.80 -9.72
N ARG A 432 22.17 12.70 -8.52
CA ARG A 432 22.64 11.75 -7.50
C ARG A 432 22.51 10.29 -7.94
N PHE A 433 21.43 9.92 -8.61
CA PHE A 433 21.26 8.56 -9.13
C PHE A 433 22.28 8.22 -10.22
N PHE A 434 22.45 9.11 -11.20
CA PHE A 434 23.39 8.90 -12.30
C PHE A 434 24.83 8.74 -11.80
N LYS A 435 25.22 9.56 -10.81
CA LYS A 435 26.53 9.45 -10.18
C LYS A 435 26.69 8.20 -9.32
N ASN A 436 25.74 7.94 -8.42
CA ASN A 436 25.93 6.95 -7.35
C ASN A 436 25.46 5.53 -7.73
N VAL A 437 24.58 5.40 -8.72
CA VAL A 437 23.98 4.10 -9.14
C VAL A 437 24.43 3.71 -10.55
N MET A 438 24.55 4.68 -11.46
CA MET A 438 25.10 4.44 -12.80
C MET A 438 26.62 4.64 -12.87
N GLU A 439 27.25 5.04 -11.76
CA GLU A 439 28.70 5.24 -11.61
C GLU A 439 29.29 6.14 -12.72
N SER A 440 28.53 7.15 -13.15
CA SER A 440 28.93 8.09 -14.20
C SER A 440 29.18 9.49 -13.64
N ASP A 441 30.34 10.07 -13.99
CA ASP A 441 30.68 11.47 -13.67
C ASP A 441 30.19 12.46 -14.75
N GLU A 442 29.53 11.98 -15.80
CA GLU A 442 28.94 12.83 -16.84
C GLU A 442 27.64 13.51 -16.37
N LEU A 443 27.18 14.50 -17.14
CA LEU A 443 25.87 15.09 -16.90
C LEU A 443 24.78 14.09 -17.35
N PRO A 444 23.78 13.77 -16.49
CA PRO A 444 22.69 12.91 -16.91
C PRO A 444 21.85 13.59 -18.01
N PRO A 445 21.30 12.83 -18.98
CA PRO A 445 20.34 13.38 -19.93
C PRO A 445 19.09 13.91 -19.21
N ASP A 446 18.54 15.02 -19.69
CA ASP A 446 17.35 15.64 -19.08
C ASP A 446 16.09 14.78 -19.21
N GLN A 447 16.01 13.99 -20.28
CA GLN A 447 14.94 13.04 -20.54
C GLN A 447 15.43 11.62 -20.30
N CYS A 448 14.51 10.74 -19.93
CA CYS A 448 14.83 9.32 -19.83
C CYS A 448 14.92 8.69 -21.21
N VAL A 449 16.13 8.69 -21.77
CA VAL A 449 16.44 8.03 -23.06
C VAL A 449 16.46 6.50 -22.93
N PRO A 450 16.27 5.74 -24.03
CA PRO A 450 16.25 4.28 -24.00
C PRO A 450 17.46 3.63 -23.32
N GLU A 451 18.65 4.22 -23.41
CA GLU A 451 19.88 3.71 -22.79
C GLU A 451 19.79 3.75 -21.26
N VAL A 452 19.21 4.81 -20.69
CA VAL A 452 18.98 4.95 -19.25
C VAL A 452 17.96 3.92 -18.78
N ALA A 453 16.82 3.81 -19.49
CA ALA A 453 15.79 2.81 -19.19
C ALA A 453 16.36 1.39 -19.27
N HIS A 454 17.16 1.10 -20.30
CA HIS A 454 17.81 -0.18 -20.49
C HIS A 454 18.78 -0.50 -19.35
N TYR A 455 19.64 0.44 -18.94
CA TYR A 455 20.53 0.24 -17.80
C TYR A 455 19.75 -0.12 -16.54
N ILE A 456 18.70 0.65 -16.23
CA ILE A 456 17.90 0.43 -15.02
C ILE A 456 17.15 -0.90 -15.07
N ILE A 457 16.53 -1.26 -16.20
CA ILE A 457 15.83 -2.54 -16.32
C ILE A 457 16.81 -3.71 -16.22
N ARG A 458 17.98 -3.58 -16.86
CA ARG A 458 19.04 -4.60 -16.85
C ARG A 458 19.52 -4.93 -15.43
N GLN A 459 19.84 -3.94 -14.60
CA GLN A 459 20.32 -4.20 -13.22
C GLN A 459 19.28 -4.96 -12.37
N HIS A 460 17.98 -4.75 -12.60
CA HIS A 460 16.92 -5.48 -11.90
C HIS A 460 16.81 -6.92 -12.42
N ILE A 461 16.93 -7.11 -13.74
CA ILE A 461 16.96 -8.45 -14.34
C ILE A 461 18.20 -9.23 -13.87
N GLU A 462 19.35 -8.59 -13.69
CA GLU A 462 20.57 -9.22 -13.19
C GLU A 462 20.58 -9.41 -11.66
N SER A 463 19.59 -8.88 -10.94
CA SER A 463 19.53 -9.02 -9.48
C SER A 463 19.38 -10.49 -9.02
N PRO A 464 19.80 -10.84 -7.80
CA PRO A 464 19.57 -12.17 -7.24
C PRO A 464 18.10 -12.44 -6.87
N SER A 465 17.21 -11.44 -6.92
CA SER A 465 15.79 -11.58 -6.58
C SER A 465 15.12 -12.68 -7.41
N MET A 466 14.24 -13.46 -6.77
CA MET A 466 13.47 -14.52 -7.42
C MET A 466 12.71 -13.99 -8.64
N TRP A 467 12.06 -12.83 -8.50
CA TRP A 467 11.37 -12.16 -9.61
C TRP A 467 11.85 -10.73 -9.82
N ALA A 468 11.86 -10.32 -11.09
CA ALA A 468 11.96 -8.93 -11.52
C ALA A 468 10.66 -8.59 -12.27
N ILE A 469 9.90 -7.62 -11.75
CA ILE A 469 8.60 -7.21 -12.31
C ILE A 469 8.69 -5.75 -12.73
N PHE A 470 8.20 -5.44 -13.92
CA PHE A 470 8.24 -4.09 -14.48
C PHE A 470 6.83 -3.65 -14.87
N PRO A 471 6.42 -2.40 -14.58
CA PRO A 471 5.30 -1.79 -15.26
C PRO A 471 5.51 -1.82 -16.78
N LEU A 472 4.43 -2.01 -17.54
CA LEU A 472 4.52 -2.01 -18.99
C LEU A 472 5.07 -0.68 -19.52
N GLN A 473 4.74 0.44 -18.87
CA GLN A 473 5.26 1.78 -19.21
C GLN A 473 6.79 1.82 -19.20
N ASP A 474 7.43 1.17 -18.22
CA ASP A 474 8.89 1.18 -18.10
C ASP A 474 9.55 0.33 -19.20
N LEU A 475 8.89 -0.76 -19.63
CA LEU A 475 9.36 -1.55 -20.79
C LEU A 475 9.19 -0.79 -22.11
N LEU A 476 8.16 0.03 -22.25
CA LEU A 476 7.98 0.89 -23.43
C LEU A 476 9.08 1.95 -23.55
N ALA A 477 9.65 2.39 -22.43
CA ALA A 477 10.77 3.34 -22.41
C ALA A 477 12.05 2.78 -23.06
N LEU A 478 12.13 1.48 -23.34
CA LEU A 478 13.24 0.87 -24.11
C LEU A 478 13.25 1.29 -25.58
N LYS A 479 12.22 1.99 -26.07
CA LYS A 479 12.13 2.44 -27.45
C LYS A 479 11.52 3.83 -27.55
N GLU A 480 12.24 4.76 -28.18
CA GLU A 480 11.83 6.17 -28.31
C GLU A 480 10.47 6.33 -29.01
N GLU A 481 10.12 5.42 -29.91
CA GLU A 481 8.82 5.40 -30.61
C GLU A 481 7.60 5.37 -29.67
N TYR A 482 7.78 4.79 -28.47
CA TYR A 482 6.72 4.63 -27.47
C TYR A 482 6.81 5.67 -26.35
N THR A 483 7.72 6.64 -26.44
CA THR A 483 7.91 7.70 -25.43
C THR A 483 7.39 9.06 -25.88
N ALA A 484 6.57 9.10 -26.93
CA ALA A 484 6.06 10.34 -27.54
C ALA A 484 5.12 11.17 -26.65
N ARG A 485 4.61 10.60 -25.54
CA ARG A 485 3.77 11.32 -24.57
C ARG A 485 4.59 11.92 -23.43
N PRO A 486 4.11 13.01 -22.80
CA PRO A 486 4.71 13.52 -21.58
C PRO A 486 4.78 12.44 -20.51
N ALA A 487 5.94 12.25 -19.89
CA ALA A 487 6.17 11.15 -18.96
C ALA A 487 5.21 11.15 -17.77
N THR A 488 4.85 12.33 -17.25
CA THR A 488 3.91 12.49 -16.14
C THR A 488 2.50 11.99 -16.42
N GLU A 489 2.08 11.94 -17.69
CA GLU A 489 0.75 11.43 -18.09
C GLU A 489 0.68 9.90 -18.09
N GLU A 490 1.81 9.21 -17.92
CA GLU A 490 1.92 7.74 -17.95
C GLU A 490 1.75 7.10 -16.56
N THR A 491 1.77 7.93 -15.51
CA THR A 491 1.58 7.54 -14.12
C THR A 491 0.13 7.10 -13.88
N ILE A 492 -0.05 5.91 -13.31
CA ILE A 492 -1.37 5.28 -13.12
C ILE A 492 -2.08 5.72 -11.82
N ASN A 493 -1.31 6.13 -10.81
CA ASN A 493 -1.80 6.57 -9.51
C ASN A 493 -1.02 7.74 -8.93
N ASP A 494 -1.68 8.54 -8.10
CA ASP A 494 -1.05 9.44 -7.14
C ASP A 494 -1.54 9.04 -5.73
N PRO A 495 -0.69 8.40 -4.91
CA PRO A 495 -1.08 7.91 -3.59
C PRO A 495 -1.44 9.04 -2.61
N THR A 496 -1.02 10.28 -2.87
CA THR A 496 -1.36 11.45 -2.05
C THR A 496 -2.81 11.91 -2.26
N ASN A 497 -3.45 11.45 -3.34
CA ASN A 497 -4.83 11.77 -3.66
C ASN A 497 -5.73 10.54 -3.46
N PRO A 498 -6.45 10.42 -2.33
CA PRO A 498 -7.34 9.27 -2.08
C PRO A 498 -8.55 9.21 -3.03
N LYS A 499 -8.76 10.24 -3.84
CA LYS A 499 -9.79 10.30 -4.90
C LYS A 499 -9.18 10.21 -6.30
N HIS A 500 -7.92 9.78 -6.42
CA HIS A 500 -7.27 9.62 -7.72
C HIS A 500 -8.08 8.66 -8.59
N TYR A 501 -8.18 9.00 -9.88
CA TYR A 501 -8.95 8.22 -10.83
C TYR A 501 -8.03 7.37 -11.70
N TRP A 502 -8.10 6.05 -11.53
CA TRP A 502 -7.29 5.01 -12.16
C TRP A 502 -7.57 4.83 -13.67
N ARG A 503 -7.27 5.85 -14.47
CA ARG A 503 -7.73 5.95 -15.87
C ARG A 503 -6.64 5.93 -16.94
N TYR A 504 -5.36 5.81 -16.56
CA TYR A 504 -4.31 5.70 -17.56
C TYR A 504 -4.54 4.47 -18.44
N ARG A 505 -4.37 4.65 -19.75
CA ARG A 505 -4.45 3.59 -20.75
C ARG A 505 -3.24 3.69 -21.65
N THR A 506 -2.57 2.57 -21.88
CA THR A 506 -1.46 2.48 -22.82
C THR A 506 -1.88 2.98 -24.19
N HIS A 507 -1.09 3.90 -24.75
CA HIS A 507 -1.39 4.55 -26.01
C HIS A 507 -1.02 3.70 -27.24
N VAL A 508 -0.27 2.62 -27.01
CA VAL A 508 0.16 1.63 -27.99
C VAL A 508 -0.78 0.43 -27.95
N THR A 509 -1.21 -0.06 -29.12
CA THR A 509 -2.08 -1.23 -29.20
C THR A 509 -1.29 -2.53 -29.08
N LEU A 510 -1.96 -3.60 -28.61
CA LEU A 510 -1.34 -4.92 -28.50
C LEU A 510 -0.88 -5.46 -29.85
N GLU A 511 -1.61 -5.17 -30.94
CA GLU A 511 -1.25 -5.59 -32.30
C GLU A 511 0.05 -4.95 -32.78
N SER A 512 0.30 -3.69 -32.41
CA SER A 512 1.55 -3.00 -32.73
C SER A 512 2.72 -3.59 -31.94
N LEU A 513 2.55 -3.78 -30.62
CA LEU A 513 3.56 -4.41 -29.77
C LEU A 513 3.92 -5.83 -30.24
N ASN A 514 2.92 -6.60 -30.68
CA ASN A 514 3.14 -7.96 -31.18
C ASN A 514 3.88 -8.01 -32.53
N LYS A 515 3.89 -6.91 -33.29
CA LYS A 515 4.63 -6.78 -34.56
C LYS A 515 6.02 -6.16 -34.39
N ASP A 516 6.30 -5.55 -33.24
CA ASP A 516 7.56 -4.91 -32.96
C ASP A 516 8.65 -5.93 -32.58
N ASN A 517 9.32 -6.46 -33.60
CA ASN A 517 10.40 -7.43 -33.40
C ASN A 517 11.62 -6.84 -32.68
N GLU A 518 11.83 -5.53 -32.76
CA GLU A 518 12.96 -4.86 -32.15
C GLU A 518 12.79 -4.81 -30.63
N LEU A 519 11.65 -4.28 -30.16
CA LEU A 519 11.34 -4.28 -28.73
C LEU A 519 11.33 -5.71 -28.15
N GLN A 520 10.74 -6.66 -28.88
CA GLN A 520 10.73 -8.06 -28.45
C GLN A 520 12.15 -8.64 -28.35
N THR A 521 13.06 -8.26 -29.25
CA THR A 521 14.46 -8.71 -29.21
C THR A 521 15.19 -8.11 -28.03
N ILE A 522 15.04 -6.80 -27.78
CA ILE A 522 15.63 -6.12 -26.62
C ILE A 522 15.22 -6.82 -25.32
N ILE A 523 13.91 -7.09 -25.13
CA ILE A 523 13.40 -7.76 -23.93
C ILE A 523 13.92 -9.21 -23.84
N LYS A 524 13.93 -9.96 -24.95
CA LYS A 524 14.43 -11.35 -24.96
C LYS A 524 15.91 -11.41 -24.60
N ASP A 525 16.70 -10.48 -25.12
CA ASP A 525 18.13 -10.42 -24.84
C ASP A 525 18.36 -10.08 -23.38
N LEU A 526 17.69 -9.06 -22.83
CA LEU A 526 17.73 -8.78 -21.38
C LEU A 526 17.45 -10.02 -20.53
N VAL A 527 16.37 -10.76 -20.84
CA VAL A 527 15.99 -11.99 -20.12
C VAL A 527 17.04 -13.10 -20.25
N ARG A 528 17.61 -13.30 -21.45
CA ARG A 528 18.66 -14.31 -21.70
C ARG A 528 19.96 -13.97 -20.97
N TRP A 529 20.41 -12.73 -21.10
CA TRP A 529 21.64 -12.24 -20.46
C TRP A 529 21.54 -12.29 -18.94
N GLY A 530 20.38 -11.99 -18.37
CA GLY A 530 20.13 -12.12 -16.93
C GLY A 530 19.95 -13.54 -16.43
N GLY A 531 20.06 -14.57 -17.29
CA GLY A 531 19.86 -15.97 -16.89
C GLY A 531 18.43 -16.29 -16.46
N ARG A 532 17.44 -15.50 -16.89
CA ARG A 532 16.02 -15.65 -16.55
C ARG A 532 15.18 -16.31 -17.64
N SER A 533 15.81 -16.75 -18.73
CA SER A 533 15.14 -17.54 -19.77
C SER A 533 14.85 -18.95 -19.29
N ILE A 534 13.77 -19.56 -19.80
CA ILE A 534 13.49 -20.98 -19.60
C ILE A 534 14.69 -21.79 -20.13
N PRO A 535 15.25 -22.74 -19.35
CA PRO A 535 16.28 -23.64 -19.85
C PRO A 535 15.76 -24.40 -21.07
N PRO A 536 16.54 -24.57 -22.14
CA PRO A 536 16.12 -25.42 -23.26
C PRO A 536 15.81 -26.83 -22.73
N GLU A 537 14.73 -27.45 -23.22
CA GLU A 537 14.44 -28.86 -22.92
C GLU A 537 15.65 -29.73 -23.30
N GLU A 538 15.96 -30.76 -22.51
CA GLU A 538 17.13 -31.64 -22.72
C GLU A 538 17.22 -32.22 -24.15
N SER A 539 16.09 -32.31 -24.87
CA SER A 539 16.01 -32.73 -26.28
C SER A 539 16.66 -31.76 -27.27
N GLN A 540 16.89 -30.49 -26.90
CA GLN A 540 17.53 -29.49 -27.75
C GLN A 540 19.03 -29.28 -27.44
N VAL A 541 19.53 -29.90 -26.36
CA VAL A 541 20.93 -29.82 -25.96
C VAL A 541 21.80 -30.72 -26.85
N GLU A 542 21.28 -31.86 -27.31
CA GLU A 542 22.01 -32.75 -28.23
C GLU A 542 22.26 -32.10 -29.61
N ASP A 543 21.29 -31.34 -30.13
CA ASP A 543 21.44 -30.63 -31.40
C ASP A 543 22.44 -29.46 -31.31
N ALA A 544 22.46 -28.74 -30.19
CA ALA A 544 23.37 -27.61 -29.96
C ALA A 544 24.84 -28.04 -29.74
N VAL A 545 25.08 -29.25 -29.22
CA VAL A 545 26.43 -29.82 -29.11
C VAL A 545 26.94 -30.27 -30.48
N SER A 546 26.06 -30.67 -31.41
CA SER A 546 26.45 -31.03 -32.78
C SER A 546 26.87 -29.82 -33.62
N GLU A 547 26.20 -28.66 -33.47
CA GLU A 547 26.54 -27.43 -34.19
C GLU A 547 27.83 -26.76 -33.68
N LYS A 548 28.13 -26.88 -32.36
CA LYS A 548 29.41 -26.43 -31.81
C LYS A 548 30.60 -27.27 -32.28
N GLN A 549 30.41 -28.53 -32.65
CA GLN A 549 31.50 -29.35 -33.23
C GLN A 549 31.73 -29.07 -34.72
N GLN A 550 30.73 -28.55 -35.46
CA GLN A 550 30.91 -28.17 -36.87
C GLN A 550 31.50 -26.76 -37.06
N SER A 551 31.26 -25.81 -36.15
CA SER A 551 31.80 -24.43 -36.28
C SER A 551 33.29 -24.29 -35.91
N VAL A 552 33.90 -25.28 -35.26
CA VAL A 552 35.34 -25.31 -34.98
C VAL A 552 36.17 -25.78 -36.21
N ALA A 553 35.51 -26.30 -37.25
CA ALA A 553 36.18 -26.81 -38.46
C ALA A 553 36.41 -25.75 -39.57
N THR A 554 35.79 -24.58 -39.48
CA THR A 554 35.91 -23.52 -40.50
C THR A 554 36.48 -22.24 -39.89
N GLY A 555 37.81 -22.17 -39.86
CA GLY A 555 38.55 -21.09 -39.23
C GLY A 555 38.32 -19.71 -39.84
N VAL A 556 38.05 -18.72 -38.98
CA VAL A 556 38.30 -17.30 -39.22
C VAL A 556 38.92 -16.70 -37.95
N LYS A 557 40.14 -16.18 -38.09
CA LYS A 557 40.90 -15.49 -37.03
C LYS A 557 40.30 -14.12 -36.77
N ILE A 558 40.03 -13.79 -35.51
CA ILE A 558 39.75 -12.42 -35.05
C ILE A 558 40.89 -11.97 -34.12
N HIS A 559 41.40 -10.78 -34.39
CA HIS A 559 42.50 -10.10 -33.69
C HIS A 559 42.05 -9.59 -32.31
N ASN A 560 42.82 -9.89 -31.25
CA ASN A 560 42.74 -9.22 -29.95
C ASN A 560 43.72 -8.03 -29.90
N PRO A 561 43.35 -6.88 -29.31
CA PRO A 561 44.32 -5.91 -28.80
C PRO A 561 44.64 -6.17 -27.33
N SER A 562 45.91 -6.55 -27.12
CA SER A 562 46.82 -6.24 -26.00
C SER A 562 46.31 -5.96 -24.57
N GLU A 563 46.80 -6.84 -23.69
CA GLU A 563 47.12 -6.73 -22.27
C GLU A 563 47.60 -5.36 -21.77
N SER A 564 47.23 -4.99 -20.52
CA SER A 564 48.23 -4.78 -19.47
C SER A 564 47.62 -4.77 -18.06
N ASN A 565 48.41 -5.35 -17.14
CA ASN A 565 48.44 -5.21 -15.68
C ASN A 565 47.44 -6.05 -14.87
N GLY A 566 47.89 -7.28 -14.61
CA GLY A 566 47.34 -8.15 -13.59
C GLY A 566 47.73 -7.76 -12.16
N VAL A 567 46.88 -8.21 -11.23
CA VAL A 567 47.28 -8.55 -9.87
C VAL A 567 46.64 -9.91 -9.56
N SER A 568 47.49 -10.87 -9.21
CA SER A 568 47.16 -12.23 -8.83
C SER A 568 46.49 -12.26 -7.45
N LEU A 569 45.37 -12.96 -7.34
CA LEU A 569 44.90 -13.49 -6.06
C LEU A 569 44.70 -15.00 -6.20
N LYS A 570 45.47 -15.73 -5.38
CA LYS A 570 45.44 -17.17 -5.22
C LYS A 570 44.17 -17.61 -4.49
N ASP A 571 43.76 -18.83 -4.83
CA ASP A 571 42.71 -19.65 -4.25
C ASP A 571 42.74 -19.82 -2.71
N PRO A 572 41.63 -20.31 -2.12
CA PRO A 572 41.23 -20.06 -0.73
C PRO A 572 41.81 -21.07 0.26
N LEU A 573 42.01 -20.62 1.50
CA LEU A 573 42.29 -21.48 2.65
C LEU A 573 41.15 -21.37 3.66
N ALA A 574 40.67 -22.54 4.04
CA ALA A 574 39.63 -22.80 5.02
C ALA A 574 40.10 -22.59 6.48
N ILE A 575 39.12 -22.66 7.39
CA ILE A 575 39.19 -22.86 8.86
C ILE A 575 39.40 -21.51 9.60
N LEU A 576 38.42 -20.97 10.34
CA LEU A 576 37.74 -21.50 11.55
C LEU A 576 36.42 -20.73 11.80
#